data_AF-A0AAU4GXR7-F1
#
_entry.id   AF-A0AAU4GXR7-F1
#
_cell.length_a   1.000
_cell.length_b   1.000
_cell.length_c   1.000
_cell.angle_alpha   90.00
_cell.angle_beta   90.00
_cell.angle_gamma   90.00
#
_symmetry.space_group_name_H-M   'P 1'
#
loop_
_entity.id
_entity.type
_entity.pdbx_description
1 polymer ?
#
loop_
_entity_poly.entity_id
_entity_poly.type
_entity_poly.pdbx_seq_one_letter_code
_entity_poly.pdbx_strand_id
1 'polypeptide(L)'
;MRIAVRIWVVVGFTVALATWTTMTALVRGPAWLVSLPVVGTVWLLVCMDVGYLLGRNLAHRRRRQSSQPRRDVWTPDPAVRRPIDFPLVLPRPTDDDPVDHQGRFRATGVRLAVLPALAVVFLTVQTVFLDRGSHLGIGFVLAECLLLVWMVWTVWTEQEPSRPWVTSRVRAELFRREMFLLLASVGPYLGRSGQQAEQVRDARLARLAAADLAGLAVFARLADHAADGTERDWRDEVWRQWYRGSGSMGATASAGLTDLMRTYLDYRIRRQSLYFELAADKCERTEQKLGAVAKASVLGAVAMAVVYAALLIADNGRGGPSATAAVVALLAAGLPPLCNTVLAVQNLFASQRLATSYRETRQELLEHESALRALLADPPRADLAPSFGALVVRVEETLTEEVRRWRITVAKPEFEAGL
;
A
#
# COMPACT_ATOMS: atom_id res chain seq x y z
N MET A 1 10.66 7.43 -13.44
CA MET A 1 12.10 7.78 -13.37
C MET A 1 12.91 6.54 -12.99
N ARG A 2 13.91 6.16 -13.80
CA ARG A 2 14.73 4.94 -13.58
C ARG A 2 15.60 5.09 -12.31
N ILE A 3 15.89 3.97 -11.63
CA ILE A 3 16.69 3.93 -10.38
C ILE A 3 18.03 4.65 -10.53
N ALA A 4 18.69 4.50 -11.69
CA ALA A 4 19.95 5.17 -11.98
C ALA A 4 19.85 6.71 -11.90
N VAL A 5 18.79 7.29 -12.47
CA VAL A 5 18.56 8.75 -12.44
C VAL A 5 18.38 9.24 -11.01
N ARG A 6 17.64 8.48 -10.18
CA ARG A 6 17.46 8.79 -8.76
C ARG A 6 18.78 8.81 -7.99
N ILE A 7 19.66 7.84 -8.23
CA ILE A 7 20.98 7.77 -7.60
C ILE A 7 21.82 8.99 -8.00
N TRP A 8 21.86 9.33 -9.29
CA TRP A 8 22.62 10.48 -9.78
C TRP A 8 22.11 11.81 -9.23
N VAL A 9 20.80 11.96 -9.02
CA VAL A 9 20.23 13.14 -8.34
C VAL A 9 20.78 13.26 -6.92
N VAL A 10 20.75 12.20 -6.11
CA VAL A 10 21.28 12.23 -4.74
C VAL A 10 22.78 12.51 -4.73
N VAL A 11 23.55 11.87 -5.62
CA VAL A 11 24.99 12.09 -5.73
C VAL A 11 25.30 13.54 -6.10
N GLY A 12 24.63 14.08 -7.12
CA GLY A 12 24.83 15.47 -7.56
C GLY A 12 24.53 16.48 -6.44
N PHE A 13 23.40 16.31 -5.75
CA PHE A 13 23.06 17.15 -4.60
C PHE A 13 24.04 17.01 -3.43
N THR A 14 24.58 15.81 -3.19
CA THR A 14 25.56 15.56 -2.12
C THR A 14 26.90 16.23 -2.42
N VAL A 15 27.36 16.17 -3.69
CA VAL A 15 28.57 16.87 -4.14
C VAL A 15 28.38 18.39 -4.05
N ALA A 16 27.22 18.90 -4.46
CA ALA A 16 26.89 20.32 -4.33
C ALA A 16 26.89 20.77 -2.86
N LEU A 17 26.27 20.01 -1.96
CA LEU A 17 26.28 20.29 -0.52
C LEU A 17 27.70 20.27 0.05
N ALA A 18 28.52 19.26 -0.28
CA ALA A 18 29.91 19.16 0.20
C ALA A 18 30.79 20.32 -0.29
N THR A 19 30.59 20.74 -1.54
CA THR A 19 31.27 21.91 -2.11
C THR A 19 30.82 23.18 -1.38
N TRP A 20 29.52 23.33 -1.12
CA TRP A 20 28.96 24.47 -0.41
C TRP A 20 29.44 24.57 1.04
N THR A 21 29.48 23.46 1.78
CA THR A 21 29.96 23.42 3.16
C THR A 21 31.46 23.73 3.23
N THR A 22 32.24 23.23 2.28
CA THR A 22 33.68 23.50 2.18
C THR A 22 33.93 24.98 1.87
N MET A 23 33.19 25.56 0.91
CA MET A 23 33.26 27.00 0.62
C MET A 23 32.84 27.85 1.82
N THR A 24 31.80 27.44 2.55
CA THR A 24 31.36 28.13 3.77
C THR A 24 32.45 28.13 4.84
N ALA A 25 33.14 26.99 5.02
CA ALA A 25 34.23 26.85 5.98
C ALA A 25 35.47 27.71 5.62
N LEU A 26 35.75 27.86 4.32
CA LEU A 26 36.87 28.62 3.79
C LEU A 26 36.63 30.14 3.79
N VAL A 27 35.45 30.58 3.33
CA VAL A 27 35.13 32.02 3.15
C VAL A 27 34.66 32.65 4.45
N ARG A 28 33.98 31.89 5.33
CA ARG A 28 33.41 32.34 6.63
C ARG A 28 32.56 33.61 6.58
N GLY A 29 32.06 33.97 5.40
CA GLY A 29 31.19 35.12 5.23
C GLY A 29 29.81 34.90 5.88
N PRO A 30 29.17 35.95 6.42
CA PRO A 30 27.89 35.83 7.11
C PRO A 30 26.80 35.21 6.24
N ALA A 31 26.73 35.57 4.96
CA ALA A 31 25.79 34.97 4.00
C ALA A 31 25.98 33.46 3.83
N TRP A 32 27.23 32.98 3.83
CA TRP A 32 27.53 31.55 3.71
C TRP A 32 27.08 30.78 4.95
N LEU A 33 27.34 31.32 6.14
CA LEU A 33 26.90 30.72 7.41
C LEU A 33 25.37 30.66 7.51
N VAL A 34 24.65 31.72 7.12
CA VAL A 34 23.17 31.72 7.10
C VAL A 34 22.63 30.68 6.11
N SER A 35 23.25 30.54 4.93
CA SER A 35 22.77 29.64 3.89
C SER A 35 22.96 28.15 4.21
N LEU A 36 23.88 27.80 5.10
CA LEU A 36 24.30 26.42 5.32
C LEU A 36 23.17 25.50 5.84
N PRO A 37 22.37 25.87 6.87
CA PRO A 37 21.22 25.08 7.28
C PRO A 37 20.16 24.97 6.18
N VAL A 38 19.94 26.05 5.40
CA VAL A 38 18.96 26.06 4.31
C VAL A 38 19.35 25.09 3.19
N VAL A 39 20.61 25.12 2.73
CA VAL A 39 21.11 24.18 1.70
C VAL A 39 21.08 22.74 2.22
N GLY A 40 21.44 22.53 3.49
CA GLY A 40 21.30 21.23 4.15
C GLY A 40 19.86 20.72 4.17
N THR A 41 18.89 21.61 4.38
CA THR A 41 17.45 21.31 4.38
C THR A 41 16.99 20.89 3.00
N VAL A 42 17.36 21.64 1.95
CA VAL A 42 17.04 21.29 0.56
C VAL A 42 17.59 19.92 0.21
N TRP A 43 18.84 19.63 0.59
CA TRP A 43 19.44 18.31 0.41
C TRP A 43 18.66 17.23 1.16
N LEU A 44 18.27 17.48 2.41
CA LEU A 44 17.49 16.55 3.21
C LEU A 44 16.13 16.25 2.57
N LEU A 45 15.44 17.25 2.03
CA LEU A 45 14.16 17.09 1.32
C LEU A 45 14.32 16.19 0.08
N VAL A 46 15.37 16.40 -0.71
CA VAL A 46 15.72 15.54 -1.86
C VAL A 46 16.00 14.11 -1.41
N CYS A 47 16.78 13.95 -0.34
CA CYS A 47 17.09 12.65 0.25
C CYS A 47 15.86 11.93 0.80
N MET A 48 14.91 12.63 1.40
CA MET A 48 13.65 12.03 1.86
C MET A 48 12.85 11.47 0.69
N ASP A 49 12.71 12.24 -0.39
CA ASP A 49 11.90 11.84 -1.55
C ASP A 49 12.54 10.66 -2.31
N VAL A 50 13.82 10.80 -2.64
CA VAL A 50 14.54 9.78 -3.40
C VAL A 50 14.89 8.57 -2.53
N GLY A 51 15.35 8.81 -1.31
CA GLY A 51 15.79 7.80 -0.36
C GLY A 51 14.67 6.86 0.06
N TYR A 52 13.45 7.37 0.28
CA TYR A 52 12.29 6.52 0.56
C TYR A 52 12.05 5.52 -0.60
N LEU A 53 12.03 6.01 -1.84
CA LEU A 53 11.75 5.17 -3.01
C LEU A 53 12.86 4.15 -3.29
N LEU A 54 14.12 4.53 -3.09
CA LEU A 54 15.27 3.63 -3.19
C LEU A 54 15.22 2.56 -2.09
N GLY A 55 15.03 2.98 -0.84
CA GLY A 55 14.91 2.09 0.31
C GLY A 55 13.75 1.12 0.15
N ARG A 56 12.60 1.58 -0.35
CA ARG A 56 11.45 0.75 -0.69
C ARG A 56 11.80 -0.31 -1.73
N ASN A 57 12.48 0.07 -2.81
CA ASN A 57 12.86 -0.86 -3.88
C ASN A 57 13.83 -1.93 -3.38
N LEU A 58 14.83 -1.55 -2.57
CA LEU A 58 15.75 -2.48 -1.93
C LEU A 58 15.03 -3.41 -0.95
N ALA A 59 14.18 -2.85 -0.09
CA ALA A 59 13.37 -3.62 0.85
C ALA A 59 12.44 -4.60 0.11
N HIS A 60 11.84 -4.17 -1.00
CA HIS A 60 10.98 -5.03 -1.82
C HIS A 60 11.76 -6.17 -2.48
N ARG A 61 12.97 -5.90 -2.99
CA ARG A 61 13.87 -6.95 -3.53
C ARG A 61 14.26 -7.96 -2.47
N ARG A 62 14.77 -7.51 -1.31
CA ARG A 62 15.12 -8.38 -0.18
C ARG A 62 13.93 -9.21 0.29
N ARG A 63 12.75 -8.59 0.35
CA ARG A 63 11.51 -9.29 0.73
C ARG A 63 11.13 -10.35 -0.28
N ARG A 64 11.18 -10.05 -1.58
CA ARG A 64 10.90 -11.05 -2.64
C ARG A 64 11.80 -12.27 -2.49
N GLN A 65 13.09 -12.07 -2.22
CA GLN A 65 14.03 -13.17 -1.95
C GLN A 65 13.63 -13.95 -0.69
N SER A 66 13.34 -13.26 0.43
CA SER A 66 12.95 -13.95 1.68
C SER A 66 11.61 -14.70 1.62
N SER A 67 10.69 -14.25 0.77
CA SER A 67 9.39 -14.89 0.57
C SER A 67 9.40 -15.92 -0.55
N GLN A 68 10.52 -16.07 -1.27
CA GLN A 68 10.64 -16.98 -2.40
C GLN A 68 10.40 -18.43 -1.98
N PRO A 69 10.99 -18.97 -0.90
CA PRO A 69 10.73 -20.35 -0.48
C PRO A 69 9.24 -20.63 -0.23
N ARG A 70 8.53 -19.68 0.41
CA ARG A 70 7.08 -19.82 0.65
C ARG A 70 6.25 -19.69 -0.63
N ARG A 71 6.74 -18.96 -1.63
CA ARG A 71 6.10 -18.89 -2.95
C ARG A 71 6.38 -20.14 -3.77
N ASP A 72 7.56 -20.73 -3.61
CA ASP A 72 7.94 -21.98 -4.27
C ASP A 72 7.17 -23.18 -3.70
N VAL A 73 6.66 -23.10 -2.46
CA VAL A 73 5.66 -24.06 -1.93
C VAL A 73 4.36 -24.02 -2.74
N TRP A 74 3.99 -22.86 -3.29
CA TRP A 74 2.89 -22.75 -4.25
C TRP A 74 3.43 -22.95 -5.67
N THR A 75 3.59 -24.21 -6.04
CA THR A 75 3.72 -24.62 -7.44
C THR A 75 2.45 -25.35 -7.83
N PRO A 76 1.56 -24.76 -8.65
CA PRO A 76 0.43 -25.50 -9.17
C PRO A 76 0.94 -26.74 -9.92
N ASP A 77 0.18 -27.82 -9.84
CA ASP A 77 0.49 -29.05 -10.57
C ASP A 77 0.66 -28.69 -12.07
N PRO A 78 1.73 -29.15 -12.74
CA PRO A 78 1.95 -28.89 -14.17
C PRO A 78 0.75 -29.26 -15.06
N ALA A 79 -0.10 -30.20 -14.62
CA ALA A 79 -1.32 -30.59 -15.32
C ALA A 79 -2.43 -29.51 -15.24
N VAL A 80 -2.33 -28.54 -14.32
CA VAL A 80 -3.34 -27.49 -14.15
C VAL A 80 -3.07 -26.34 -15.13
N ARG A 81 -3.97 -26.23 -16.10
CA ARG A 81 -3.97 -25.18 -17.12
C ARG A 81 -3.99 -23.78 -16.50
N ARG A 82 -3.23 -22.83 -17.06
CA ARG A 82 -3.27 -21.44 -16.56
C ARG A 82 -4.56 -20.77 -17.03
N PRO A 83 -5.09 -19.79 -16.27
CA PRO A 83 -6.27 -19.02 -16.69
C PRO A 83 -6.13 -18.42 -18.09
N ILE A 84 -4.95 -17.87 -18.41
CA ILE A 84 -4.65 -17.26 -19.72
C ILE A 84 -4.62 -18.26 -20.88
N ASP A 85 -4.47 -19.55 -20.59
CA ASP A 85 -4.42 -20.56 -21.63
C ASP A 85 -5.85 -20.93 -22.07
N PHE A 86 -6.89 -20.58 -21.30
CA PHE A 86 -8.28 -20.85 -21.67
C PHE A 86 -8.73 -19.93 -22.81
N PRO A 87 -9.58 -20.42 -23.73
CA PRO A 87 -10.17 -19.57 -24.75
C PRO A 87 -10.88 -18.37 -24.10
N LEU A 88 -10.87 -17.24 -24.79
CA LEU A 88 -11.54 -16.00 -24.39
C LEU A 88 -10.92 -15.22 -23.21
N VAL A 89 -9.99 -15.79 -22.46
CA VAL A 89 -9.32 -15.06 -21.36
C VAL A 89 -8.23 -14.13 -21.92
N LEU A 90 -8.32 -12.84 -21.59
CA LEU A 90 -7.34 -11.84 -21.99
C LEU A 90 -6.42 -11.45 -20.82
N PRO A 91 -5.14 -11.17 -21.08
CA PRO A 91 -4.24 -10.64 -20.06
C PRO A 91 -4.70 -9.23 -19.64
N ARG A 92 -4.41 -8.88 -18.39
CA ARG A 92 -4.63 -7.52 -17.88
C ARG A 92 -3.78 -6.52 -18.69
N PRO A 93 -4.32 -5.33 -19.02
CA PRO A 93 -3.52 -4.23 -19.58
C PRO A 93 -2.32 -3.87 -18.69
N THR A 94 -1.15 -3.62 -19.31
CA THR A 94 0.12 -3.37 -18.62
C THR A 94 0.30 -1.95 -18.11
N ASP A 95 -0.56 -1.01 -18.50
CA ASP A 95 -0.31 0.43 -18.36
C ASP A 95 -0.58 0.98 -16.95
N ASP A 96 -1.06 0.13 -16.02
CA ASP A 96 -1.47 0.54 -14.68
C ASP A 96 -0.65 -0.18 -13.60
N ASP A 97 0.30 0.54 -12.98
CA ASP A 97 1.19 0.02 -11.92
C ASP A 97 0.73 0.47 -10.52
N PRO A 98 -0.10 -0.32 -9.82
CA PRO A 98 -0.58 0.00 -8.47
C PRO A 98 0.55 0.10 -7.46
N VAL A 99 1.68 -0.59 -7.69
CA VAL A 99 2.81 -0.57 -6.77
C VAL A 99 3.47 0.79 -6.79
N ASP A 100 3.58 1.43 -7.94
CA ASP A 100 4.19 2.76 -8.02
C ASP A 100 3.32 3.86 -7.44
N HIS A 101 1.99 3.79 -7.61
CA HIS A 101 1.07 4.69 -6.93
C HIS A 101 1.10 4.51 -5.41
N GLN A 102 1.14 3.26 -4.92
CA GLN A 102 1.33 2.98 -3.49
C GLN A 102 2.62 3.59 -2.94
N GLY A 103 3.71 3.52 -3.72
CA GLY A 103 5.00 4.05 -3.34
C GLY A 103 4.98 5.55 -3.14
N ARG A 104 4.33 6.28 -4.06
CA ARG A 104 4.18 7.74 -4.00
C ARG A 104 3.32 8.16 -2.82
N PHE A 105 2.12 7.60 -2.68
CA PHE A 105 1.23 7.86 -1.53
C PHE A 105 1.95 7.73 -0.18
N ARG A 106 2.68 6.62 0.00
CA ARG A 106 3.41 6.39 1.25
C ARG A 106 4.61 7.31 1.43
N ALA A 107 5.29 7.69 0.35
CA ALA A 107 6.39 8.65 0.40
C ALA A 107 5.88 10.01 0.90
N THR A 108 4.77 10.49 0.33
CA THR A 108 4.11 11.73 0.74
C THR A 108 3.67 11.67 2.20
N GLY A 109 2.97 10.61 2.62
CA GLY A 109 2.52 10.50 4.01
C GLY A 109 3.67 10.40 5.02
N VAL A 110 4.75 9.67 4.69
CA VAL A 110 5.96 9.64 5.53
C VAL A 110 6.62 11.01 5.58
N ARG A 111 6.68 11.73 4.46
CA ARG A 111 7.20 13.10 4.41
C ARG A 111 6.42 14.02 5.35
N LEU A 112 5.09 14.05 5.24
CA LEU A 112 4.22 14.87 6.09
C LEU A 112 4.34 14.51 7.58
N ALA A 113 4.64 13.25 7.91
CA ALA A 113 4.89 12.83 9.30
C ALA A 113 6.26 13.28 9.84
N VAL A 114 7.27 13.44 8.97
CA VAL A 114 8.67 13.72 9.35
C VAL A 114 8.97 15.22 9.39
N LEU A 115 8.41 16.01 8.46
CA LEU A 115 8.71 17.45 8.34
C LEU A 115 8.46 18.24 9.64
N PRO A 116 7.33 18.05 10.38
CA PRO A 116 7.11 18.77 11.63
C PRO A 116 8.14 18.42 12.71
N ALA A 117 8.52 17.14 12.80
CA ALA A 117 9.51 16.71 13.78
C ALA A 117 10.89 17.30 13.46
N LEU A 118 11.26 17.38 12.19
CA LEU A 118 12.50 18.04 11.77
C LEU A 118 12.49 19.54 12.05
N ALA A 119 11.36 20.21 11.83
CA ALA A 119 11.19 21.63 12.15
C ALA A 119 11.43 21.88 13.66
N VAL A 120 10.83 21.05 14.52
CA VAL A 120 11.06 21.11 15.98
C VAL A 120 12.52 20.86 16.34
N VAL A 121 13.18 19.89 15.69
CA VAL A 121 14.61 19.63 15.92
C VAL A 121 15.45 20.84 15.52
N PHE A 122 15.17 21.49 14.39
CA PHE A 122 15.92 22.66 13.94
C PHE A 122 15.75 23.85 14.88
N LEU A 123 14.51 24.10 15.33
CA LEU A 123 14.22 25.11 16.34
C LEU A 123 14.92 24.78 17.67
N THR A 124 14.94 23.52 18.08
CA THR A 124 15.64 23.06 19.29
C THR A 124 17.15 23.29 19.17
N VAL A 125 17.74 22.97 18.02
CA VAL A 125 19.17 23.22 17.78
C VAL A 125 19.47 24.72 17.87
N GLN A 126 18.63 25.55 17.25
CA GLN A 126 18.77 27.00 17.29
C GLN A 126 18.67 27.57 18.71
N THR A 127 17.76 27.04 19.53
CA THR A 127 17.51 27.55 20.89
C THR A 127 18.52 27.06 21.92
N VAL A 128 19.05 25.84 21.77
CA VAL A 128 19.93 25.19 22.76
C VAL A 128 21.41 25.42 22.48
N PHE A 129 21.84 25.45 21.21
CA PHE A 129 23.27 25.47 20.86
C PHE A 129 23.80 26.79 20.32
N LEU A 130 22.93 27.71 19.92
CA LEU A 130 23.33 28.89 19.17
C LEU A 130 22.98 30.17 19.92
N ASP A 131 23.93 31.11 19.91
CA ASP A 131 23.71 32.44 20.48
C ASP A 131 22.60 33.18 19.73
N ARG A 132 21.85 34.01 20.47
CA ARG A 132 20.79 34.85 19.91
C ARG A 132 21.37 35.79 18.86
N GLY A 133 20.79 35.78 17.65
CA GLY A 133 21.23 36.62 16.54
C GLY A 133 22.45 36.09 15.77
N SER A 134 22.98 34.91 16.11
CA SER A 134 24.04 34.29 15.33
C SER A 134 23.57 34.00 13.89
N HIS A 135 24.49 34.15 12.92
CA HIS A 135 24.21 33.87 11.51
C HIS A 135 23.71 32.43 11.28
N LEU A 136 24.27 31.45 11.99
CA LEU A 136 23.79 30.07 11.95
C LEU A 136 22.38 29.94 12.53
N GLY A 137 22.06 30.64 13.62
CA GLY A 137 20.74 30.65 14.23
C GLY A 137 19.67 31.17 13.24
N ILE A 138 19.97 32.27 12.54
CA ILE A 138 19.10 32.79 11.47
C ILE A 138 18.91 31.74 10.37
N GLY A 139 19.98 31.05 9.98
CA GLY A 139 19.91 29.96 8.99
C GLY A 139 18.98 28.82 9.41
N PHE A 140 19.02 28.39 10.68
CA PHE A 140 18.13 27.34 11.20
C PHE A 140 16.65 27.79 11.23
N VAL A 141 16.38 29.05 11.56
CA VAL A 141 15.01 29.61 11.47
C VAL A 141 14.52 29.59 10.02
N LEU A 142 15.34 30.02 9.06
CA LEU A 142 14.98 29.97 7.64
C LEU A 142 14.76 28.53 7.15
N ALA A 143 15.58 27.59 7.61
CA ALA A 143 15.44 26.17 7.33
C ALA A 143 14.12 25.59 7.88
N GLU A 144 13.75 25.95 9.11
CA GLU A 144 12.45 25.61 9.70
C GLU A 144 11.29 26.17 8.85
N CYS A 145 11.34 27.47 8.50
CA CYS A 145 10.35 28.07 7.62
C CYS A 145 10.22 27.32 6.29
N LEU A 146 11.34 26.91 5.69
CA LEU A 146 11.34 26.13 4.45
C LEU A 146 10.65 24.77 4.63
N LEU A 147 10.90 24.05 5.74
CA LEU A 147 10.23 22.78 6.04
C LEU A 147 8.71 22.96 6.16
N LEU A 148 8.27 24.02 6.84
CA LEU A 148 6.85 24.34 7.02
C LEU A 148 6.19 24.75 5.70
N VAL A 149 6.83 25.62 4.91
CA VAL A 149 6.34 26.00 3.57
C VAL A 149 6.25 24.78 2.67
N TRP A 150 7.24 23.90 2.69
CA TRP A 150 7.22 22.67 1.90
C TRP A 150 6.12 21.69 2.34
N MET A 151 5.85 21.61 3.64
CA MET A 151 4.72 20.85 4.18
C MET A 151 3.38 21.39 3.66
N VAL A 152 3.15 22.71 3.77
CA VAL A 152 1.94 23.38 3.28
C VAL A 152 1.79 23.17 1.76
N TRP A 153 2.87 23.37 1.01
CA TRP A 153 2.90 23.12 -0.43
C TRP A 153 2.50 21.68 -0.78
N THR A 154 3.04 20.70 -0.05
CA THR A 154 2.72 19.27 -0.26
C THR A 154 1.24 19.01 -0.01
N VAL A 155 0.67 19.56 1.07
CA VAL A 155 -0.77 19.39 1.38
C VAL A 155 -1.65 20.03 0.30
N TRP A 156 -1.30 21.23 -0.17
CA TRP A 156 -2.10 21.93 -1.20
C TRP A 156 -2.03 21.28 -2.58
N THR A 157 -0.89 20.70 -2.94
CA THR A 157 -0.68 20.11 -4.28
C THR A 157 -1.08 18.63 -4.37
N GLU A 158 -1.12 17.91 -3.25
CA GLU A 158 -1.43 16.47 -3.20
C GLU A 158 -2.73 16.18 -2.44
N GLN A 159 -3.85 16.76 -2.88
CA GLN A 159 -5.17 16.66 -2.22
C GLN A 159 -5.82 15.26 -2.28
N GLU A 160 -5.39 14.35 -3.16
CA GLU A 160 -5.95 12.98 -3.21
C GLU A 160 -4.85 11.94 -3.44
N PRO A 161 -3.85 11.84 -2.55
CA PRO A 161 -2.62 11.11 -2.85
C PRO A 161 -2.87 9.59 -2.92
N SER A 162 -3.98 9.12 -2.33
CA SER A 162 -4.38 7.71 -2.32
C SER A 162 -5.24 7.30 -3.54
N ARG A 163 -5.95 8.23 -4.19
CA ARG A 163 -6.97 7.91 -5.22
C ARG A 163 -6.39 7.17 -6.43
N PRO A 164 -5.24 7.54 -7.00
CA PRO A 164 -4.65 6.77 -8.10
C PRO A 164 -4.30 5.34 -7.69
N TRP A 165 -3.79 5.16 -6.47
CA TRP A 165 -3.46 3.83 -5.95
C TRP A 165 -4.71 2.98 -5.72
N VAL A 166 -5.74 3.55 -5.08
CA VAL A 166 -7.02 2.87 -4.82
C VAL A 166 -7.69 2.47 -6.12
N THR A 167 -7.83 3.40 -7.06
CA THR A 167 -8.44 3.15 -8.36
C THR A 167 -7.69 2.04 -9.10
N SER A 168 -6.36 2.12 -9.16
CA SER A 168 -5.50 1.12 -9.81
C SER A 168 -5.64 -0.28 -9.17
N ARG A 169 -5.64 -0.38 -7.83
CA ARG A 169 -5.79 -1.67 -7.14
C ARG A 169 -7.18 -2.27 -7.33
N VAL A 170 -8.23 -1.47 -7.17
CA VAL A 170 -9.63 -1.93 -7.36
C VAL A 170 -9.82 -2.41 -8.79
N ARG A 171 -9.37 -1.63 -9.77
CA ARG A 171 -9.41 -2.02 -11.20
C ARG A 171 -8.64 -3.31 -11.46
N ALA A 172 -7.44 -3.45 -10.90
CA ALA A 172 -6.63 -4.67 -11.03
C ALA A 172 -7.37 -5.93 -10.55
N GLU A 173 -8.05 -5.81 -9.41
CA GLU A 173 -8.81 -6.92 -8.83
C GLU A 173 -10.07 -7.22 -9.63
N LEU A 174 -10.78 -6.19 -10.10
CA LEU A 174 -11.95 -6.38 -10.97
C LEU A 174 -11.58 -7.02 -12.30
N PHE A 175 -10.44 -6.67 -12.92
CA PHE A 175 -9.95 -7.36 -14.12
C PHE A 175 -9.69 -8.85 -13.86
N ARG A 176 -9.07 -9.15 -12.71
CA ARG A 176 -8.81 -10.53 -12.31
C ARG A 176 -10.11 -11.29 -12.07
N ARG A 177 -11.09 -10.67 -11.43
CA ARG A 177 -12.42 -11.26 -11.22
C ARG A 177 -13.15 -11.50 -12.53
N GLU A 178 -13.17 -10.53 -13.46
CA GLU A 178 -13.82 -10.70 -14.77
C GLU A 178 -13.25 -11.92 -15.53
N MET A 179 -11.93 -12.14 -15.45
CA MET A 179 -11.30 -13.35 -15.99
C MET A 179 -11.86 -14.64 -15.38
N PHE A 180 -12.03 -14.70 -14.07
CA PHE A 180 -12.52 -15.90 -13.40
C PHE A 180 -14.05 -16.09 -13.50
N LEU A 181 -14.83 -15.01 -13.57
CA LEU A 181 -16.26 -15.08 -13.87
C LEU A 181 -16.51 -15.63 -15.28
N LEU A 182 -15.69 -15.20 -16.26
CA LEU A 182 -15.71 -15.74 -17.61
C LEU A 182 -15.33 -17.23 -17.63
N LEU A 183 -14.26 -17.60 -16.93
CA LEU A 183 -13.80 -18.99 -16.81
C LEU A 183 -14.89 -19.91 -16.22
N ALA A 184 -15.59 -19.44 -15.18
CA ALA A 184 -16.67 -20.19 -14.55
C ALA A 184 -18.03 -20.04 -15.24
N SER A 185 -18.13 -19.24 -16.31
CA SER A 185 -19.38 -18.94 -17.03
C SER A 185 -20.50 -18.46 -16.09
N VAL A 186 -20.19 -17.56 -15.15
CA VAL A 186 -21.15 -17.01 -14.18
C VAL A 186 -21.38 -15.51 -14.38
N GLY A 187 -22.42 -14.98 -13.72
CA GLY A 187 -22.78 -13.57 -13.76
C GLY A 187 -23.06 -13.11 -15.20
N PRO A 188 -22.34 -12.11 -15.74
CA PRO A 188 -22.57 -11.61 -17.10
C PRO A 188 -22.32 -12.65 -18.19
N TYR A 189 -21.66 -13.76 -17.91
CA TYR A 189 -21.35 -14.81 -18.88
C TYR A 189 -22.28 -16.01 -18.78
N LEU A 190 -23.18 -16.01 -17.79
CA LEU A 190 -24.11 -17.11 -17.55
C LEU A 190 -25.03 -17.30 -18.77
N GLY A 191 -25.06 -18.53 -19.29
CA GLY A 191 -25.86 -18.89 -20.48
C GLY A 191 -25.33 -18.39 -21.82
N ARG A 192 -24.16 -17.73 -21.87
CA ARG A 192 -23.58 -17.18 -23.10
C ARG A 192 -22.41 -18.04 -23.57
N SER A 193 -22.28 -18.26 -24.88
CA SER A 193 -21.19 -19.05 -25.46
C SER A 193 -20.62 -18.41 -26.73
N GLY A 194 -19.37 -18.76 -27.06
CA GLY A 194 -18.68 -18.30 -28.25
C GLY A 194 -18.67 -16.78 -28.40
N GLN A 195 -19.10 -16.30 -29.56
CA GLN A 195 -19.10 -14.89 -29.94
C GLN A 195 -19.91 -13.99 -28.99
N GLN A 196 -20.98 -14.50 -28.37
CA GLN A 196 -21.78 -13.71 -27.43
C GLN A 196 -21.01 -13.43 -26.14
N ALA A 197 -20.27 -14.42 -25.62
CA ALA A 197 -19.43 -14.24 -24.46
C ALA A 197 -18.26 -13.30 -24.75
N GLU A 198 -17.68 -13.37 -25.95
CA GLU A 198 -16.63 -12.44 -26.43
C GLU A 198 -17.09 -10.99 -26.46
N GLN A 199 -18.24 -10.72 -27.08
CA GLN A 199 -18.79 -9.36 -27.18
C GLN A 199 -19.05 -8.75 -25.80
N VAL A 200 -19.60 -9.56 -24.87
CA VAL A 200 -19.85 -9.13 -23.50
C VAL A 200 -18.53 -8.86 -22.76
N ARG A 201 -17.55 -9.74 -22.91
CA ARG A 201 -16.21 -9.57 -22.34
C ARG A 201 -15.61 -8.26 -22.81
N ASP A 202 -15.54 -8.03 -24.11
CA ASP A 202 -14.89 -6.85 -24.70
C ASP A 202 -15.57 -5.55 -24.26
N ALA A 203 -16.90 -5.52 -24.27
CA ALA A 203 -17.67 -4.37 -23.79
C ALA A 203 -17.47 -4.09 -22.29
N ARG A 204 -17.27 -5.14 -21.47
CA ARG A 204 -17.01 -4.99 -20.03
C ARG A 204 -15.58 -4.56 -19.75
N LEU A 205 -14.59 -5.16 -20.40
CA LEU A 205 -13.18 -4.80 -20.25
C LEU A 205 -12.92 -3.35 -20.68
N ALA A 206 -13.53 -2.91 -21.78
CA ALA A 206 -13.44 -1.52 -22.25
C ALA A 206 -14.01 -0.54 -21.20
N ARG A 207 -15.21 -0.82 -20.67
CA ARG A 207 -15.82 -0.01 -19.60
C ARG A 207 -15.00 -0.02 -18.32
N LEU A 208 -14.44 -1.17 -17.95
CA LEU A 208 -13.62 -1.30 -16.74
C LEU A 208 -12.29 -0.53 -16.87
N ALA A 209 -11.69 -0.53 -18.06
CA ALA A 209 -10.48 0.25 -18.35
C ALA A 209 -10.73 1.76 -18.24
N ALA A 210 -11.87 2.22 -18.75
CA ALA A 210 -12.26 3.64 -18.73
C ALA A 210 -12.86 4.11 -17.39
N ALA A 211 -13.25 3.20 -16.50
CA ALA A 211 -13.94 3.54 -15.26
C ALA A 211 -13.04 4.28 -14.26
N ASP A 212 -13.61 5.33 -13.67
CA ASP A 212 -13.14 5.99 -12.46
C ASP A 212 -13.62 5.25 -11.21
N LEU A 213 -13.28 5.73 -10.01
CA LEU A 213 -13.59 5.02 -8.77
C LEU A 213 -15.11 4.80 -8.57
N ALA A 214 -15.95 5.75 -8.97
CA ALA A 214 -17.41 5.62 -8.90
C ALA A 214 -17.91 4.57 -9.91
N GLY A 215 -17.41 4.60 -11.14
CA GLY A 215 -17.71 3.59 -12.16
C GLY A 215 -17.28 2.17 -11.74
N LEU A 216 -16.14 2.02 -11.06
CA LEU A 216 -15.68 0.74 -10.54
C LEU A 216 -16.61 0.15 -9.47
N ALA A 217 -17.35 0.98 -8.72
CA ALA A 217 -18.30 0.51 -7.72
C ALA A 217 -19.50 -0.22 -8.35
N VAL A 218 -19.86 0.11 -9.59
CA VAL A 218 -20.89 -0.61 -10.35
C VAL A 218 -20.45 -2.04 -10.63
N PHE A 219 -19.19 -2.23 -11.01
CA PHE A 219 -18.64 -3.56 -11.23
C PHE A 219 -18.57 -4.34 -9.92
N ALA A 220 -18.26 -3.72 -8.78
CA ALA A 220 -18.17 -4.44 -7.51
C ALA A 220 -19.44 -5.23 -7.15
N ARG A 221 -20.62 -4.83 -7.64
CA ARG A 221 -21.88 -5.57 -7.42
C ARG A 221 -21.87 -6.92 -8.14
N LEU A 222 -22.30 -7.96 -7.44
CA LEU A 222 -22.47 -9.33 -7.97
C LEU A 222 -23.93 -9.60 -8.33
N ALA A 223 -24.56 -8.62 -8.98
CA ALA A 223 -25.95 -8.67 -9.35
C ALA A 223 -26.19 -7.89 -10.66
N ASP A 224 -27.20 -8.31 -11.42
CA ASP A 224 -27.67 -7.59 -12.59
C ASP A 224 -28.93 -6.78 -12.26
N HIS A 225 -29.07 -5.61 -12.88
CA HIS A 225 -30.34 -4.88 -12.86
C HIS A 225 -31.16 -5.32 -14.07
N ALA A 226 -32.35 -5.85 -13.81
CA ALA A 226 -33.29 -6.19 -14.85
C ALA A 226 -33.98 -4.92 -15.38
N ALA A 227 -34.58 -5.04 -16.58
CA ALA A 227 -35.27 -3.92 -17.24
C ALA A 227 -36.48 -3.38 -16.43
N ASP A 228 -36.99 -4.18 -15.50
CA ASP A 228 -38.05 -3.83 -14.54
C ASP A 228 -37.53 -3.11 -13.28
N GLY A 229 -36.22 -2.86 -13.19
CA GLY A 229 -35.57 -2.23 -12.05
C GLY A 229 -35.27 -3.19 -10.88
N THR A 230 -35.60 -4.48 -11.00
CA THR A 230 -35.29 -5.47 -9.97
C THR A 230 -33.81 -5.87 -10.00
N GLU A 231 -33.21 -6.02 -8.82
CA GLU A 231 -31.84 -6.53 -8.68
C GLU A 231 -31.88 -8.06 -8.62
N ARG A 232 -31.08 -8.71 -9.46
CA ARG A 232 -30.96 -10.17 -9.53
C ARG A 232 -29.57 -10.59 -9.10
N ASP A 233 -29.49 -11.18 -7.90
CA ASP A 233 -28.26 -11.79 -7.40
C ASP A 233 -27.79 -12.91 -8.34
N TRP A 234 -26.53 -12.86 -8.74
CA TRP A 234 -25.93 -13.87 -9.61
C TRP A 234 -25.92 -15.26 -8.99
N ARG A 235 -25.87 -15.39 -7.65
CA ARG A 235 -25.97 -16.68 -6.96
C ARG A 235 -27.32 -17.34 -7.23
N ASP A 236 -28.40 -16.58 -7.13
CA ASP A 236 -29.75 -17.09 -7.35
C ASP A 236 -29.99 -17.35 -8.84
N GLU A 237 -29.39 -16.55 -9.72
CA GLU A 237 -29.54 -16.73 -11.17
C GLU A 237 -28.85 -18.03 -11.66
N VAL A 238 -27.71 -18.41 -11.08
CA VAL A 238 -27.06 -19.71 -11.37
C VAL A 238 -28.03 -20.88 -11.14
N TRP A 239 -28.71 -20.89 -9.99
CA TRP A 239 -29.68 -21.94 -9.67
C TRP A 239 -30.97 -21.82 -10.51
N ARG A 240 -31.50 -20.61 -10.70
CA ARG A 240 -32.69 -20.37 -11.53
C ARG A 240 -32.48 -20.87 -12.95
N GLN A 241 -31.33 -20.63 -13.55
CA GLN A 241 -31.05 -21.07 -14.92
C GLN A 241 -30.90 -22.59 -15.02
N TRP A 242 -30.28 -23.22 -14.02
CA TRP A 242 -30.22 -24.68 -13.93
C TRP A 242 -31.61 -25.31 -13.88
N TYR A 243 -32.49 -24.84 -12.99
CA TYR A 243 -33.86 -25.36 -12.86
C TYR A 243 -34.75 -25.11 -14.08
N ARG A 244 -34.51 -24.03 -14.84
CA ARG A 244 -35.26 -23.73 -16.08
C ARG A 244 -34.92 -24.66 -17.25
N GLY A 245 -33.99 -25.60 -17.09
CA GLY A 245 -33.72 -26.62 -18.10
C GLY A 245 -33.15 -26.06 -19.40
N SER A 246 -32.48 -24.90 -19.38
CA SER A 246 -31.74 -24.44 -20.55
C SER A 246 -30.54 -25.38 -20.76
N GLY A 247 -30.74 -26.42 -21.56
CA GLY A 247 -29.81 -27.54 -21.80
C GLY A 247 -28.44 -27.16 -22.39
N SER A 248 -28.10 -25.87 -22.49
CA SER A 248 -26.78 -25.39 -22.90
C SER A 248 -25.72 -25.46 -21.79
N MET A 249 -26.10 -25.68 -20.52
CA MET A 249 -25.12 -26.06 -19.49
C MET A 249 -24.80 -27.57 -19.53
N GLY A 250 -25.76 -28.45 -19.84
CA GLY A 250 -25.63 -29.88 -19.55
C GLY A 250 -24.58 -30.68 -20.34
N ALA A 251 -24.35 -30.35 -21.62
CA ALA A 251 -23.46 -31.15 -22.49
C ALA A 251 -22.04 -30.58 -22.60
N THR A 252 -21.89 -29.24 -22.55
CA THR A 252 -20.60 -28.54 -22.58
C THR A 252 -20.00 -28.31 -21.19
N ALA A 253 -20.78 -28.37 -20.10
CA ALA A 253 -20.27 -28.21 -18.74
C ALA A 253 -19.75 -29.51 -18.09
N SER A 254 -19.79 -30.67 -18.76
CA SER A 254 -19.10 -31.87 -18.24
C SER A 254 -17.66 -31.96 -18.77
N ALA A 255 -17.43 -31.58 -20.04
CA ALA A 255 -16.12 -31.58 -20.66
C ALA A 255 -15.27 -30.40 -20.16
N GLY A 256 -14.32 -30.68 -19.28
CA GLY A 256 -13.36 -29.70 -18.78
C GLY A 256 -13.76 -28.96 -17.49
N LEU A 257 -14.92 -29.26 -16.89
CA LEU A 257 -15.32 -28.66 -15.60
C LEU A 257 -14.32 -28.95 -14.49
N THR A 258 -13.80 -30.18 -14.41
CA THR A 258 -12.75 -30.53 -13.46
C THR A 258 -11.50 -29.66 -13.65
N ASP A 259 -11.11 -29.36 -14.89
CA ASP A 259 -9.96 -28.51 -15.18
C ASP A 259 -10.23 -27.04 -14.81
N LEU A 260 -11.45 -26.54 -15.03
CA LEU A 260 -11.88 -25.22 -14.59
C LEU A 260 -11.85 -25.10 -13.07
N MET A 261 -12.39 -26.09 -12.36
CA MET A 261 -12.40 -26.16 -10.89
C MET A 261 -10.97 -26.20 -10.33
N ARG A 262 -10.09 -27.03 -10.89
CA ARG A 262 -8.66 -27.08 -10.51
C ARG A 262 -7.96 -25.76 -10.78
N THR A 263 -8.20 -25.15 -11.94
CA THR A 263 -7.63 -23.85 -12.30
C THR A 263 -8.08 -22.76 -11.32
N TYR A 264 -9.37 -22.72 -10.98
CA TYR A 264 -9.92 -21.77 -10.02
C TYR A 264 -9.34 -22.00 -8.62
N LEU A 265 -9.29 -23.25 -8.16
CA LEU A 265 -8.69 -23.63 -6.88
C LEU A 265 -7.24 -23.11 -6.76
N ASP A 266 -6.41 -23.38 -7.75
CA ASP A 266 -4.98 -23.07 -7.68
C ASP A 266 -4.67 -21.59 -7.95
N TYR A 267 -5.25 -21.00 -8.99
CA TYR A 267 -4.91 -19.65 -9.43
C TYR A 267 -5.77 -18.55 -8.81
N ARG A 268 -6.98 -18.86 -8.33
CA ARG A 268 -7.86 -17.89 -7.66
C ARG A 268 -7.81 -18.04 -6.15
N ILE A 269 -8.09 -19.22 -5.61
CA ILE A 269 -8.21 -19.40 -4.15
C ILE A 269 -6.83 -19.50 -3.48
N ARG A 270 -6.05 -20.53 -3.81
CA ARG A 270 -4.75 -20.81 -3.15
C ARG A 270 -3.75 -19.68 -3.34
N ARG A 271 -3.62 -19.17 -4.57
CA ARG A 271 -2.73 -18.03 -4.86
C ARG A 271 -3.10 -16.78 -4.06
N GLN A 272 -4.38 -16.49 -3.91
CA GLN A 272 -4.86 -15.33 -3.17
C GLN A 272 -4.74 -15.52 -1.65
N SER A 273 -5.01 -16.74 -1.16
CA SER A 273 -4.78 -17.14 0.23
C SER A 273 -3.31 -16.98 0.63
N LEU A 274 -2.37 -17.43 -0.21
CA LEU A 274 -0.94 -17.22 0.00
C LEU A 274 -0.57 -15.73 -0.03
N TYR A 275 -1.17 -14.95 -0.94
CA TYR A 275 -0.97 -13.51 -0.96
C TYR A 275 -1.39 -12.86 0.37
N PHE A 276 -2.57 -13.20 0.90
CA PHE A 276 -3.05 -12.67 2.17
C PHE A 276 -2.19 -13.09 3.35
N GLU A 277 -1.71 -14.33 3.39
CA GLU A 277 -0.76 -14.81 4.40
C GLU A 277 0.52 -13.96 4.41
N LEU A 278 1.18 -13.84 3.24
CA LEU A 278 2.41 -13.08 3.11
C LEU A 278 2.19 -11.58 3.39
N ALA A 279 1.01 -11.05 3.05
CA ALA A 279 0.65 -9.66 3.30
C ALA A 279 0.37 -9.39 4.79
N ALA A 280 -0.30 -10.31 5.50
CA ALA A 280 -0.55 -10.23 6.93
C ALA A 280 0.76 -10.26 7.72
N ASP A 281 1.62 -11.25 7.45
CA ASP A 281 2.97 -11.37 8.01
C ASP A 281 3.77 -10.08 7.83
N LYS A 282 3.68 -9.49 6.63
CA LYS A 282 4.37 -8.25 6.29
C LYS A 282 3.86 -7.08 7.14
N CYS A 283 2.55 -6.98 7.29
CA CYS A 283 1.93 -5.94 8.10
C CYS A 283 2.33 -6.08 9.57
N GLU A 284 2.26 -7.28 10.14
CA GLU A 284 2.61 -7.54 11.54
C GLU A 284 4.07 -7.23 11.85
N ARG A 285 5.01 -7.66 11.00
CA ARG A 285 6.44 -7.32 11.17
C ARG A 285 6.69 -5.82 11.07
N THR A 286 5.90 -5.11 10.26
CA THR A 286 6.02 -3.64 10.15
C THR A 286 5.50 -2.99 11.42
N GLU A 287 4.35 -3.44 11.92
CA GLU A 287 3.74 -2.97 13.16
C GLU A 287 4.65 -3.18 14.37
N GLN A 288 5.22 -4.39 14.53
CA GLN A 288 6.14 -4.72 15.61
C GLN A 288 7.38 -3.81 15.61
N LYS A 289 7.96 -3.55 14.42
CA LYS A 289 9.13 -2.69 14.29
C LYS A 289 8.81 -1.23 14.64
N LEU A 290 7.73 -0.69 14.09
CA LEU A 290 7.31 0.69 14.38
C LEU A 290 6.95 0.84 15.87
N GLY A 291 6.21 -0.12 16.43
CA GLY A 291 5.87 -0.14 17.85
C GLY A 291 7.09 -0.23 18.76
N ALA A 292 8.10 -1.02 18.39
CA ALA A 292 9.36 -1.09 19.13
C ALA A 292 10.12 0.25 19.09
N VAL A 293 10.20 0.90 17.93
CA VAL A 293 10.85 2.22 17.79
C VAL A 293 10.10 3.29 18.58
N ALA A 294 8.77 3.33 18.52
CA ALA A 294 7.96 4.26 19.29
C ALA A 294 8.21 4.09 20.80
N LYS A 295 8.13 2.85 21.31
CA LYS A 295 8.42 2.54 22.72
C LYS A 295 9.84 2.95 23.12
N ALA A 296 10.85 2.59 22.31
CA ALA A 296 12.23 2.96 22.56
C ALA A 296 12.44 4.48 22.57
N SER A 297 11.77 5.21 21.67
CA SER A 297 11.86 6.68 21.62
C SER A 297 11.26 7.35 22.87
N VAL A 298 10.12 6.86 23.37
CA VAL A 298 9.50 7.39 24.60
C VAL A 298 10.35 7.07 25.83
N LEU A 299 10.78 5.81 25.98
CA LEU A 299 11.64 5.40 27.11
C LEU A 299 12.97 6.15 27.09
N GLY A 300 13.56 6.32 25.90
CA GLY A 300 14.74 7.15 25.70
C GLY A 300 14.50 8.60 26.09
N ALA A 301 13.38 9.20 25.66
CA ALA A 301 13.06 10.60 25.99
C ALA A 301 12.97 10.81 27.52
N VAL A 302 12.28 9.90 28.22
CA VAL A 302 12.16 9.94 29.68
C VAL A 302 13.52 9.81 30.35
N ALA A 303 14.34 8.83 29.93
CA ALA A 303 15.68 8.65 30.48
C ALA A 303 16.55 9.89 30.28
N MET A 304 16.55 10.47 29.07
CA MET A 304 17.32 11.68 28.77
C MET A 304 16.81 12.89 29.54
N ALA A 305 15.50 13.03 29.75
CA ALA A 305 14.93 14.10 30.56
C ALA A 305 15.36 14.00 32.04
N VAL A 306 15.39 12.79 32.60
CA VAL A 306 15.89 12.55 33.98
C VAL A 306 17.37 12.89 34.08
N VAL A 307 18.20 12.43 33.12
CA VAL A 307 19.63 12.77 33.08
C VAL A 307 19.82 14.28 32.95
N TYR A 308 19.01 14.94 32.10
CA TYR A 308 19.06 16.39 31.94
C TYR A 308 18.76 17.11 33.26
N ALA A 309 17.69 16.71 33.95
CA ALA A 309 17.31 17.28 35.24
C ALA A 309 18.42 17.09 36.28
N ALA A 310 19.04 15.91 36.34
CA ALA A 310 20.15 15.65 37.24
C ALA A 310 21.38 16.53 36.93
N LEU A 311 21.71 16.72 35.65
CA LEU A 311 22.78 17.62 35.22
C LEU A 311 22.49 19.07 35.62
N LEU A 312 21.25 19.55 35.44
CA LEU A 312 20.84 20.89 35.86
C LEU A 312 20.96 21.10 37.37
N ILE A 313 20.62 20.07 38.18
CA ILE A 313 20.76 20.13 39.65
C ILE A 313 22.25 20.13 40.05
N ALA A 314 23.08 19.30 39.40
CA ALA A 314 24.50 19.18 39.73
C ALA A 314 25.33 20.42 39.37
N ASP A 315 24.94 21.16 38.33
CA ASP A 315 25.69 22.31 37.81
C ASP A 315 25.62 23.56 38.71
N ASN A 316 24.71 23.59 39.71
CA ASN A 316 24.61 24.62 40.76
C ASN A 316 24.71 26.09 40.26
N GLY A 317 24.36 26.35 39.00
CA GLY A 317 24.38 27.68 38.37
C GLY A 317 25.76 28.32 38.17
N ARG A 318 26.88 27.56 38.24
CA ARG A 318 28.24 28.14 38.17
C ARG A 318 28.92 28.03 36.80
N GLY A 319 28.31 27.33 35.83
CA GLY A 319 28.78 27.24 34.45
C GLY A 319 27.64 27.39 33.44
N GLY A 320 27.98 27.79 32.21
CA GLY A 320 27.06 27.64 31.08
C GLY A 320 26.83 26.15 30.77
N PRO A 321 25.76 25.78 30.03
CA PRO A 321 25.43 24.39 29.78
C PRO A 321 26.60 23.67 29.13
N SER A 322 27.11 22.63 29.81
CA SER A 322 28.15 21.77 29.25
C SER A 322 27.69 21.16 27.92
N ALA A 323 28.63 20.86 27.02
CA ALA A 323 28.32 20.24 25.73
C ALA A 323 27.52 18.93 25.90
N THR A 324 27.77 18.18 26.97
CA THR A 324 27.00 16.99 27.35
C THR A 324 25.58 17.32 27.75
N ALA A 325 25.34 18.35 28.57
CA ALA A 325 24.00 18.81 28.92
C ALA A 325 23.22 19.29 27.70
N ALA A 326 23.86 19.98 26.75
CA ALA A 326 23.23 20.43 25.51
C ALA A 326 22.82 19.26 24.60
N VAL A 327 23.68 18.23 24.44
CA VAL A 327 23.33 17.01 23.69
C VAL A 327 22.19 16.25 24.37
N VAL A 328 22.22 16.15 25.71
CA VAL A 328 21.17 15.51 26.50
C VAL A 328 19.84 16.26 26.33
N ALA A 329 19.86 17.59 26.37
CA ALA A 329 18.68 18.43 26.13
C ALA A 329 18.11 18.22 24.72
N LEU A 330 18.96 18.18 23.70
CA LEU A 330 18.56 17.93 22.32
C LEU A 330 17.87 16.57 22.17
N LEU A 331 18.42 15.53 22.77
CA LEU A 331 17.83 14.20 22.72
C LEU A 331 16.51 14.14 23.50
N ALA A 332 16.44 14.76 24.69
CA ALA A 332 15.21 14.84 25.47
C ALA A 332 14.09 15.58 24.71
N ALA A 333 14.42 16.63 23.96
CA ALA A 333 13.46 17.40 23.16
C ALA A 333 13.15 16.78 21.78
N GLY A 334 14.11 16.08 21.16
CA GLY A 334 13.98 15.52 19.81
C GLY A 334 13.37 14.12 19.75
N LEU A 335 13.47 13.32 20.81
CA LEU A 335 12.89 11.98 20.86
C LEU A 335 11.33 11.96 20.90
N PRO A 336 10.63 12.87 21.60
CA PRO A 336 9.17 12.93 21.53
C PRO A 336 8.61 13.23 20.12
N PRO A 337 9.12 14.23 19.36
CA PRO A 337 8.75 14.41 17.96
C PRO A 337 9.02 13.18 17.09
N LEU A 338 10.13 12.48 17.31
CA LEU A 338 10.42 11.22 16.62
C LEU A 338 9.36 10.15 16.92
N CYS A 339 8.93 10.00 18.17
CA CYS A 339 7.83 9.11 18.55
C CYS A 339 6.56 9.46 17.77
N ASN A 340 6.18 10.74 17.75
CA ASN A 340 5.00 11.22 17.03
C ASN A 340 5.09 10.92 15.53
N THR A 341 6.25 11.11 14.91
CA THR A 341 6.49 10.70 13.51
C THR A 341 6.28 9.21 13.31
N VAL A 342 6.82 8.36 14.19
CA VAL A 342 6.68 6.90 14.09
C VAL A 342 5.21 6.48 14.23
N LEU A 343 4.47 7.06 15.18
CA LEU A 343 3.04 6.82 15.37
C LEU A 343 2.22 7.31 14.16
N ALA A 344 2.56 8.46 13.59
CA ALA A 344 1.92 8.97 12.38
C ALA A 344 2.16 8.03 11.18
N VAL A 345 3.38 7.51 11.01
CA VAL A 345 3.70 6.52 9.98
C VAL A 345 2.98 5.19 10.23
N GLN A 346 2.85 4.75 11.49
CA GLN A 346 2.09 3.57 11.87
C GLN A 346 0.60 3.73 11.50
N ASN A 347 0.01 4.87 11.83
CA ASN A 347 -1.36 5.24 11.46
C ASN A 347 -1.57 5.36 9.94
N LEU A 348 -0.57 5.82 9.19
CA LEU A 348 -0.59 5.89 7.73
C LEU A 348 -0.63 4.49 7.11
N PHE A 349 0.17 3.55 7.63
CA PHE A 349 0.20 2.19 7.10
C PHE A 349 -0.99 1.34 7.53
N ALA A 350 -1.60 1.66 8.68
CA ALA A 350 -2.72 0.91 9.26
C ALA A 350 -2.43 -0.61 9.29
N SER A 351 -1.19 -0.99 9.58
CA SER A 351 -0.69 -2.35 9.33
C SER A 351 -1.47 -3.38 10.15
N GLN A 352 -1.77 -3.09 11.41
CA GLN A 352 -2.55 -4.00 12.26
C GLN A 352 -3.95 -4.27 11.69
N ARG A 353 -4.69 -3.22 11.29
CA ARG A 353 -6.03 -3.37 10.70
C ARG A 353 -6.00 -4.18 9.41
N LEU A 354 -5.01 -3.91 8.55
CA LEU A 354 -4.81 -4.67 7.32
C LEU A 354 -4.44 -6.14 7.59
N ALA A 355 -3.57 -6.41 8.57
CA ALA A 355 -3.19 -7.77 8.93
C ALA A 355 -4.39 -8.59 9.40
N THR A 356 -5.24 -8.01 10.26
CA THR A 356 -6.47 -8.66 10.72
C THR A 356 -7.42 -8.95 9.55
N SER A 357 -7.69 -7.96 8.71
CA SER A 357 -8.55 -8.14 7.53
C SER A 357 -8.02 -9.23 6.58
N TYR A 358 -6.71 -9.30 6.36
CA TYR A 358 -6.10 -10.35 5.54
C TYR A 358 -6.18 -11.74 6.17
N ARG A 359 -6.04 -11.85 7.50
CA ARG A 359 -6.20 -13.13 8.21
C ARG A 359 -7.64 -13.64 8.13
N GLU A 360 -8.61 -12.76 8.37
CA GLU A 360 -10.04 -13.09 8.26
C GLU A 360 -10.39 -13.56 6.84
N THR A 361 -10.02 -12.77 5.82
CA THR A 361 -10.29 -13.11 4.42
C THR A 361 -9.60 -14.42 4.02
N ARG A 362 -8.38 -14.67 4.51
CA ARG A 362 -7.67 -15.93 4.27
C ARG A 362 -8.43 -17.10 4.88
N GLN A 363 -8.97 -16.96 6.09
CA GLN A 363 -9.75 -18.02 6.73
C GLN A 363 -11.02 -18.35 5.93
N GLU A 364 -11.77 -17.33 5.49
CA GLU A 364 -12.93 -17.51 4.61
C GLU A 364 -12.52 -18.23 3.30
N LEU A 365 -11.38 -17.87 2.70
CA LEU A 365 -10.86 -18.56 1.50
C LEU A 365 -10.48 -20.02 1.75
N LEU A 366 -9.99 -20.38 2.94
CA LEU A 366 -9.68 -21.76 3.29
C LEU A 366 -10.96 -22.62 3.43
N GLU A 367 -12.06 -22.02 3.86
CA GLU A 367 -13.38 -22.66 3.89
C GLU A 367 -13.92 -22.86 2.46
N HIS A 368 -13.76 -21.88 1.59
CA HIS A 368 -14.13 -22.04 0.17
C HIS A 368 -13.23 -23.05 -0.54
N GLU A 369 -11.96 -23.13 -0.16
CA GLU A 369 -11.01 -24.13 -0.64
C GLU A 369 -11.45 -25.55 -0.26
N SER A 370 -11.85 -25.78 0.99
CA SER A 370 -12.32 -27.09 1.43
C SER A 370 -13.62 -27.49 0.71
N ALA A 371 -14.54 -26.53 0.51
CA ALA A 371 -15.76 -26.74 -0.26
C ALA A 371 -15.47 -27.09 -1.73
N LEU A 372 -14.54 -26.41 -2.39
CA LEU A 372 -14.17 -26.72 -3.78
C LEU A 372 -13.47 -28.07 -3.89
N ARG A 373 -12.64 -28.44 -2.92
CA ARG A 373 -12.02 -29.77 -2.86
C ARG A 373 -13.05 -30.88 -2.66
N ALA A 374 -14.09 -30.65 -1.86
CA ALA A 374 -15.18 -31.60 -1.73
C ALA A 374 -15.88 -31.84 -3.07
N LEU A 375 -16.20 -30.76 -3.80
CA LEU A 375 -16.78 -30.87 -5.15
C LEU A 375 -15.84 -31.58 -6.15
N LEU A 376 -14.52 -31.40 -6.02
CA LEU A 376 -13.52 -32.08 -6.86
C LEU A 376 -13.34 -33.56 -6.52
N ALA A 377 -13.72 -33.99 -5.32
CA ALA A 377 -13.67 -35.39 -4.90
C ALA A 377 -14.84 -36.20 -5.48
N ASP A 378 -15.95 -35.53 -5.79
CA ASP A 378 -17.09 -36.15 -6.45
C ASP A 378 -16.74 -36.51 -7.90
N PRO A 379 -17.26 -37.65 -8.41
CA PRO A 379 -17.08 -38.01 -9.81
C PRO A 379 -17.66 -36.91 -10.71
N PRO A 380 -17.01 -36.58 -11.84
CA PRO A 380 -17.43 -35.48 -12.70
C PRO A 380 -18.83 -35.73 -13.24
N ARG A 381 -19.78 -34.87 -12.86
CA ARG A 381 -21.18 -34.90 -13.26
C ARG A 381 -21.66 -33.48 -13.57
N ALA A 382 -22.63 -33.37 -14.48
CA ALA A 382 -23.12 -32.07 -14.95
C ALA A 382 -23.86 -31.26 -13.85
N ASP A 383 -24.39 -31.93 -12.83
CA ASP A 383 -25.05 -31.34 -11.66
C ASP A 383 -24.07 -30.63 -10.70
N LEU A 384 -22.76 -30.83 -10.85
CA LEU A 384 -21.73 -30.08 -10.11
C LEU A 384 -21.55 -28.65 -10.62
N ALA A 385 -21.91 -28.36 -11.87
CA ALA A 385 -21.74 -27.05 -12.49
C ALA A 385 -22.45 -25.91 -11.72
N PRO A 386 -23.72 -26.01 -11.32
CA PRO A 386 -24.37 -24.97 -10.51
C PRO A 386 -23.73 -24.80 -9.12
N SER A 387 -23.29 -25.89 -8.48
CA SER A 387 -22.59 -25.83 -7.19
C SER A 387 -21.24 -25.11 -7.31
N PHE A 388 -20.47 -25.42 -8.36
CA PHE A 388 -19.24 -24.69 -8.67
C PHE A 388 -19.50 -23.21 -8.97
N GLY A 389 -20.48 -22.89 -9.81
CA GLY A 389 -20.84 -21.52 -10.13
C GLY A 389 -21.26 -20.70 -8.90
N ALA A 390 -22.09 -21.28 -8.02
CA ALA A 390 -22.49 -20.65 -6.77
C ALA A 390 -21.30 -20.42 -5.82
N LEU A 391 -20.36 -21.38 -5.76
CA LEU A 391 -19.14 -21.25 -4.98
C LEU A 391 -18.22 -20.15 -5.53
N VAL A 392 -18.10 -20.03 -6.86
CA VAL A 392 -17.34 -18.95 -7.50
C VAL A 392 -17.92 -17.60 -7.10
N VAL A 393 -19.24 -17.40 -7.21
CA VAL A 393 -19.89 -16.15 -6.79
C VAL A 393 -19.61 -15.84 -5.32
N ARG A 394 -19.66 -16.84 -4.43
CA ARG A 394 -19.36 -16.67 -2.99
C ARG A 394 -17.90 -16.28 -2.73
N VAL A 395 -16.95 -16.91 -3.42
CA VAL A 395 -15.53 -16.54 -3.33
C VAL A 395 -15.32 -15.10 -3.81
N GLU A 396 -15.93 -14.73 -4.93
CA GLU A 396 -15.82 -13.38 -5.48
C GLU A 396 -16.49 -12.33 -4.59
N GLU A 397 -17.51 -12.70 -3.83
CA GLU A 397 -18.13 -11.86 -2.79
C GLU A 397 -17.14 -11.61 -1.64
N THR A 398 -16.55 -12.66 -1.06
CA THR A 398 -15.49 -12.55 -0.03
C THR A 398 -14.35 -11.64 -0.50
N LEU A 399 -13.88 -11.81 -1.74
CA LEU A 399 -12.78 -11.01 -2.28
C LEU A 399 -13.19 -9.56 -2.55
N THR A 400 -14.42 -9.32 -3.01
CA THR A 400 -14.96 -7.97 -3.20
C THR A 400 -15.08 -7.25 -1.85
N GLU A 401 -15.52 -7.95 -0.81
CA GLU A 401 -15.63 -7.40 0.54
C GLU A 401 -14.26 -7.11 1.16
N GLU A 402 -13.23 -7.94 0.89
CA GLU A 402 -11.85 -7.58 1.26
C GLU A 402 -11.41 -6.28 0.60
N VAL A 403 -11.65 -6.09 -0.70
CA VAL A 403 -11.28 -4.86 -1.40
C VAL A 403 -12.02 -3.65 -0.79
N ARG A 404 -13.28 -3.82 -0.39
CA ARG A 404 -14.06 -2.79 0.30
C ARG A 404 -13.46 -2.45 1.66
N ARG A 405 -13.20 -3.44 2.52
CA ARG A 405 -12.55 -3.27 3.84
C ARG A 405 -11.17 -2.62 3.69
N TRP A 406 -10.39 -3.07 2.70
CA TRP A 406 -9.09 -2.50 2.36
C TRP A 406 -9.21 -1.03 1.96
N ARG A 407 -10.17 -0.68 1.10
CA ARG A 407 -10.42 0.70 0.68
C ARG A 407 -10.75 1.58 1.87
N ILE A 408 -11.67 1.17 2.74
CA ILE A 408 -12.03 1.92 3.95
C ILE A 408 -10.81 2.14 4.86
N THR A 409 -9.93 1.15 4.95
CA THR A 409 -8.73 1.24 5.79
C THR A 409 -7.66 2.19 5.24
N VAL A 410 -7.56 2.31 3.89
CA VAL A 410 -6.47 3.00 3.19
C VAL A 410 -6.86 4.36 2.63
N ALA A 411 -8.08 4.49 2.09
CA ALA A 411 -8.64 5.75 1.65
C ALA A 411 -9.09 6.52 2.88
N LYS A 412 -8.17 7.31 3.45
CA LYS A 412 -8.49 8.22 4.54
C LYS A 412 -9.15 9.48 3.96
N PRO A 413 -10.43 9.75 4.27
CA PRO A 413 -11.12 10.95 3.78
C PRO A 413 -10.49 12.24 4.30
N GLU A 414 -9.71 12.17 5.39
CA GLU A 414 -8.90 13.26 5.96
C GLU A 414 -7.89 13.86 4.97
N PHE A 415 -7.53 13.15 3.90
CA PHE A 415 -6.70 13.71 2.83
C PHE A 415 -7.53 14.34 1.70
N GLU A 416 -8.79 13.90 1.48
CA GLU A 416 -9.70 14.42 0.45
C GLU A 416 -10.29 15.79 0.84
N ALA A 417 -10.35 16.08 2.14
CA ALA A 417 -10.63 17.41 2.66
C ALA A 417 -9.33 18.24 2.66
N GLY A 418 -9.10 18.99 1.58
CA GLY A 418 -8.22 20.15 1.67
C GLY A 418 -8.81 21.15 2.67
N LEU A 419 -8.39 21.02 3.94
CA LEU A 419 -8.90 21.65 5.19
C LEU A 419 -9.99 20.86 5.91
#